data_AF-A0A147K9Y1-F1
#
_entry.id   AF-A0A147K9Y1-F1
#
_cell.length_a   1.000
_cell.length_b   1.000
_cell.length_c   1.000
_cell.angle_alpha   90.00
_cell.angle_beta   90.00
_cell.angle_gamma   90.00
#
_symmetry.space_group_name_H-M   'P 1'
#
loop_
_entity.id
_entity.type
_entity.pdbx_description
1 polymer ?
#
loop_
_entity_poly.entity_id
_entity_poly.type
_entity_poly.pdbx_seq_one_letter_code
_entity_poly.pdbx_strand_id
1 'polypeptide(L)'
;MLIVQIGAVVLTLLISYIVVKKEYNKLTSEEKNLVKEDLKNPSKVLFHLLGEIGYVLLFVGIILSLQTVQFIACLLMGLGWIIDGAEIWETDHRIGLVLILLGSTIILIPSLLAVKFFLY
;
A
#
# COMPACT_ATOMS: atom_id res chain seq x y z
N MET A 1 23.94 0.09 13.90
CA MET A 1 22.49 0.27 13.72
C MET A 1 22.08 0.26 12.25
N LEU A 2 22.75 1.03 11.36
CA LEU A 2 22.42 1.10 9.93
C LEU A 2 22.45 -0.26 9.20
N ILE A 3 23.44 -1.12 9.49
CA ILE A 3 23.52 -2.49 8.94
C ILE A 3 22.31 -3.34 9.35
N VAL A 4 21.80 -3.16 10.57
CA VAL A 4 20.61 -3.88 11.07
C VAL A 4 19.35 -3.38 10.37
N GLN A 5 19.24 -2.06 10.15
CA GLN A 5 18.13 -1.45 9.41
C GLN A 5 18.09 -1.92 7.94
N ILE A 6 19.24 -1.90 7.26
CA ILE A 6 19.37 -2.42 5.88
C ILE A 6 19.03 -3.91 5.85
N GLY A 7 19.54 -4.68 6.80
CA GLY A 7 19.23 -6.11 6.93
C GLY A 7 17.72 -6.36 7.07
N ALA A 8 17.02 -5.58 7.90
CA ALA A 8 15.58 -5.69 8.08
C ALA A 8 14.79 -5.35 6.81
N VAL A 9 15.17 -4.30 6.07
CA VAL A 9 14.53 -3.94 4.80
C VAL A 9 14.72 -5.04 3.76
N VAL A 10 15.94 -5.55 3.61
CA VAL A 10 16.26 -6.64 2.66
C VAL A 10 15.49 -7.91 3.02
N LEU A 11 15.40 -8.25 4.31
CA LEU A 11 14.65 -9.41 4.77
C LEU A 11 13.15 -9.29 4.44
N THR A 12 12.56 -8.11 4.67
CA THR A 12 11.15 -7.86 4.34
C THR A 12 10.88 -7.98 2.85
N LEU A 13 11.77 -7.45 2.00
CA LEU A 13 11.66 -7.61 0.54
C LEU A 13 11.76 -9.08 0.12
N LEU A 14 12.69 -9.83 0.70
CA LEU A 14 12.85 -11.27 0.43
C LEU A 14 11.61 -12.07 0.84
N ILE A 15 11.08 -11.83 2.04
CA ILE A 15 9.87 -12.49 2.53
C ILE A 15 8.68 -12.15 1.63
N SER A 16 8.51 -10.86 1.30
CA SER A 16 7.43 -10.40 0.42
C SER A 16 7.53 -11.07 -0.96
N TYR A 17 8.73 -11.14 -1.54
CA TYR A 17 8.96 -11.84 -2.80
C TYR A 17 8.63 -13.34 -2.73
N ILE A 18 9.03 -14.02 -1.65
CA ILE A 18 8.73 -15.45 -1.45
C ILE A 18 7.22 -15.67 -1.35
N VAL A 19 6.50 -14.82 -0.62
CA VAL A 19 5.04 -14.91 -0.45
C VAL A 19 4.34 -14.67 -1.79
N VAL A 20 4.68 -13.60 -2.50
CA VAL A 20 4.11 -13.29 -3.82
C VAL A 20 4.39 -14.42 -4.81
N LYS A 21 5.62 -14.94 -4.86
CA LYS A 21 5.98 -16.07 -5.72
C LYS A 21 5.18 -17.32 -5.38
N LYS A 22 4.97 -17.61 -4.10
CA LYS A 22 4.19 -18.76 -3.64
C LYS A 22 2.73 -18.62 -4.07
N GLU A 23 2.14 -17.45 -3.92
CA GLU A 23 0.76 -17.20 -4.31
C GLU A 23 0.58 -17.23 -5.82
N TYR A 24 1.48 -16.58 -6.57
CA TYR A 24 1.50 -16.65 -8.03
C TYR A 24 1.63 -18.07 -8.56
N ASN A 25 2.42 -18.94 -7.91
CA ASN A 25 2.56 -20.31 -8.36
C ASN A 25 1.28 -21.14 -8.17
N LYS A 26 0.43 -20.81 -7.19
CA LYS A 26 -0.85 -21.48 -6.98
C LYS A 26 -1.89 -21.11 -8.03
N LEU A 27 -1.72 -19.98 -8.71
CA LEU A 27 -2.63 -19.55 -9.78
C LEU A 27 -2.61 -20.55 -10.95
N THR A 28 -3.78 -20.75 -11.53
CA THR A 28 -4.00 -21.51 -12.76
C THR A 28 -3.39 -20.80 -13.97
N SER A 29 -3.28 -21.50 -15.10
CA SER A 29 -2.74 -20.92 -16.34
C SER A 29 -3.57 -19.75 -16.86
N GLU A 30 -4.89 -19.78 -16.66
CA GLU A 30 -5.80 -18.70 -17.07
C GLU A 30 -5.61 -17.46 -16.19
N GLU A 31 -5.60 -17.62 -14.87
CA GLU A 31 -5.34 -16.53 -13.92
C GLU A 31 -3.97 -15.88 -14.14
N LYS A 32 -2.93 -16.67 -14.42
CA LYS A 32 -1.60 -16.15 -14.77
C LYS A 32 -1.62 -15.31 -16.05
N ASN A 33 -2.48 -15.63 -17.01
CA ASN A 33 -2.61 -14.84 -18.23
C ASN A 33 -3.34 -13.51 -17.97
N LEU A 34 -4.36 -13.51 -17.10
CA LEU A 34 -5.03 -12.29 -16.65
C LEU A 34 -4.06 -11.35 -15.94
N VAL A 35 -3.26 -11.86 -15.00
CA VAL A 35 -2.22 -11.06 -14.31
C VAL A 35 -1.22 -10.47 -15.30
N LYS A 36 -0.79 -11.24 -16.31
CA LYS A 36 0.11 -10.74 -17.36
C LYS A 36 -0.55 -9.67 -18.24
N GLU A 37 -1.86 -9.76 -18.45
CA GLU A 37 -2.62 -8.79 -19.21
C GLU A 37 -2.81 -7.49 -18.43
N ASP A 38 -3.13 -7.58 -17.14
CA ASP A 38 -3.19 -6.42 -16.24
C ASP A 38 -1.83 -5.73 -16.16
N LEU A 39 -0.73 -6.47 -16.09
CA LEU A 39 0.63 -5.92 -16.12
C LEU A 39 0.98 -5.15 -17.41
N LYS A 40 0.25 -5.35 -18.51
CA LYS A 40 0.40 -4.52 -19.72
C LYS A 40 -0.20 -3.12 -19.57
N ASN A 41 -1.09 -2.93 -18.58
CA ASN A 41 -1.66 -1.64 -18.21
C ASN A 41 -1.07 -1.17 -16.87
N PRO A 42 0.18 -0.67 -16.87
CA PRO A 42 0.92 -0.37 -15.66
C PRO A 42 0.23 0.69 -14.78
N SER A 43 -0.55 1.59 -15.37
CA SER A 43 -1.32 2.60 -14.63
C SER A 43 -2.40 1.97 -13.76
N LYS A 44 -3.21 1.06 -14.31
CA LYS A 44 -4.28 0.38 -13.57
C LYS A 44 -3.71 -0.44 -12.42
N VAL A 45 -2.65 -1.19 -12.70
CA VAL A 45 -1.95 -1.99 -11.67
C VAL A 45 -1.35 -1.09 -10.59
N LEU A 46 -0.75 0.05 -10.97
CA LEU A 46 -0.15 0.97 -10.00
C LEU A 46 -1.20 1.55 -9.03
N PHE A 47 -2.41 1.87 -9.52
CA PHE A 47 -3.49 2.39 -8.66
C PHE A 47 -4.03 1.36 -7.67
N HIS A 48 -4.12 0.08 -8.05
CA HIS A 48 -4.48 -0.99 -7.11
C HIS A 48 -3.35 -1.30 -6.11
N LEU A 49 -2.10 -1.26 -6.55
CA LEU A 49 -0.95 -1.50 -5.68
C LEU A 49 -0.63 -0.31 -4.76
N LEU A 50 -1.32 0.81 -4.90
CA LEU A 50 -1.02 2.05 -4.16
C LEU A 50 -1.06 1.82 -2.64
N GLY A 51 -2.05 1.06 -2.18
CA GLY A 51 -2.20 0.69 -0.78
C GLY A 51 -1.00 -0.12 -0.28
N GLU A 52 -0.64 -1.16 -1.01
CA GLU A 52 0.47 -2.08 -0.71
C GLU A 52 1.83 -1.37 -0.73
N ILE A 53 2.06 -0.50 -1.71
CA ILE A 53 3.25 0.36 -1.80
C ILE A 53 3.33 1.26 -0.56
N GLY A 54 2.20 1.82 -0.15
CA GLY A 54 2.08 2.60 1.08
C GLY A 54 2.48 1.79 2.32
N TYR A 55 2.04 0.54 2.47
CA TYR A 55 2.45 -0.32 3.59
C TYR A 55 3.96 -0.57 3.63
N VAL A 56 4.55 -0.88 2.48
CA VAL A 56 6.01 -1.11 2.38
C VAL A 56 6.77 0.17 2.75
N LEU A 57 6.33 1.32 2.24
CA LEU A 57 6.94 2.61 2.57
C LEU A 57 6.78 2.98 4.05
N LEU A 58 5.64 2.65 4.68
CA LEU A 58 5.42 2.92 6.09
C LEU A 58 6.42 2.12 6.93
N PHE A 59 6.59 0.83 6.62
CA PHE A 59 7.53 -0.04 7.29
C PHE A 59 8.98 0.44 7.13
N VAL A 60 9.39 0.79 5.90
CA VAL A 60 10.72 1.37 5.63
C VAL A 60 10.91 2.69 6.37
N GLY A 61 9.90 3.56 6.36
CA GLY A 61 9.90 4.85 7.05
C GLY A 61 10.03 4.71 8.57
N ILE A 62 9.41 3.69 9.16
CA ILE A 62 9.57 3.37 10.60
C ILE A 62 11.00 2.91 10.88
N ILE A 63 11.53 1.95 10.11
CA ILE A 63 12.89 1.40 10.31
C ILE A 63 13.95 2.51 10.20
N LEU A 64 13.83 3.37 9.20
CA LEU A 64 14.77 4.46 8.95
C LEU A 64 14.46 5.72 9.76
N SER A 65 13.38 5.72 10.55
CA SER A 65 12.92 6.88 11.33
C SER A 65 12.72 8.15 10.48
N LEU A 66 12.28 7.98 9.22
CA LEU A 66 12.04 9.07 8.28
C LEU A 66 10.57 9.49 8.30
N GLN A 67 10.24 10.53 9.08
CA GLN A 67 8.86 11.02 9.24
C GLN A 67 8.22 11.40 7.90
N THR A 68 8.96 12.03 6.98
CA THR A 68 8.46 12.38 5.65
C THR A 68 8.03 11.15 4.85
N VAL A 69 8.80 10.05 4.95
CA VAL A 69 8.47 8.79 4.26
C VAL A 69 7.22 8.15 4.88
N GLN A 70 7.10 8.18 6.21
CA GLN A 70 5.91 7.69 6.90
C GLN A 70 4.65 8.48 6.50
N PHE A 71 4.77 9.80 6.32
CA PHE A 71 3.66 10.64 5.88
C PHE A 71 3.20 10.30 4.46
N ILE A 72 4.14 10.21 3.52
CA ILE A 72 3.86 9.82 2.13
C ILE A 72 3.25 8.40 2.11
N ALA A 73 3.75 7.50 2.93
CA ALA A 73 3.23 6.15 3.07
C ALA A 73 1.76 6.13 3.49
N CYS A 74 1.38 6.89 4.51
CA CYS A 74 -0.02 6.97 4.95
C CYS A 74 -0.93 7.56 3.86
N LEU A 75 -0.46 8.56 3.11
CA LEU A 75 -1.23 9.10 1.98
C LEU A 75 -1.51 8.04 0.91
N LEU A 76 -0.48 7.28 0.52
CA LEU A 76 -0.61 6.21 -0.47
C LEU A 76 -1.52 5.08 0.02
N MET A 77 -1.37 4.68 1.29
CA MET A 77 -2.24 3.69 1.93
C MET A 77 -3.71 4.12 1.90
N GLY A 78 -4.00 5.34 2.34
CA GLY A 78 -5.37 5.83 2.41
C GLY A 78 -5.99 6.04 1.03
N LEU A 79 -5.22 6.51 0.04
CA LEU A 79 -5.69 6.60 -1.34
C LEU A 79 -6.00 5.23 -1.93
N GLY A 80 -5.14 4.23 -1.71
CA GLY A 80 -5.39 2.86 -2.14
C GLY A 80 -6.70 2.32 -1.56
N TRP A 81 -6.92 2.50 -0.25
CA TRP A 81 -8.15 2.07 0.41
C TRP A 81 -9.41 2.79 -0.08
N ILE A 82 -9.31 4.07 -0.46
CA ILE A 82 -10.43 4.81 -1.06
C ILE A 82 -10.74 4.28 -2.46
N ILE A 83 -9.71 4.01 -3.27
CA ILE A 83 -9.88 3.46 -4.63
C ILE A 83 -10.50 2.07 -4.57
N ASP A 84 -9.92 1.16 -3.79
CA ASP A 84 -10.44 -0.21 -3.62
C ASP A 84 -11.84 -0.20 -3.01
N GLY A 85 -12.11 0.70 -2.06
CA GLY A 85 -13.43 0.87 -1.46
C GLY A 85 -14.48 1.39 -2.45
N ALA A 86 -14.09 2.29 -3.35
CA ALA A 86 -14.97 2.79 -4.41
C ALA A 86 -15.33 1.70 -5.43
N GLU A 87 -14.38 0.81 -5.75
CA GLU A 87 -14.64 -0.32 -6.65
C GLU A 87 -15.51 -1.39 -5.98
N ILE A 88 -15.22 -1.74 -4.73
CA ILE A 88 -16.01 -2.72 -3.97
C ILE A 88 -17.44 -2.22 -3.72
N TRP A 89 -17.65 -0.90 -3.66
CA TRP A 89 -18.97 -0.31 -3.44
C TRP A 89 -20.05 -0.87 -4.38
N GLU A 90 -19.72 -1.09 -5.65
CA GLU A 90 -20.67 -1.62 -6.65
C GLU A 90 -21.18 -3.02 -6.29
N THR A 91 -20.38 -3.80 -5.56
CA THR A 91 -20.71 -5.18 -5.17
C THR A 91 -21.19 -5.30 -3.72
N ASP A 92 -20.54 -4.58 -2.79
CA ASP A 92 -20.91 -4.52 -1.38
C ASP A 92 -20.74 -3.09 -0.84
N HIS A 93 -21.87 -2.40 -0.71
CA HIS A 93 -21.90 -1.02 -0.23
C HIS A 93 -21.36 -0.86 1.20
N ARG A 94 -21.51 -1.87 2.06
CA ARG A 94 -21.07 -1.76 3.46
C ARG A 94 -19.55 -1.84 3.53
N ILE A 95 -18.97 -2.81 2.84
CA ILE A 95 -17.50 -2.99 2.81
C ILE A 95 -16.85 -1.80 2.09
N GLY A 96 -17.40 -1.37 0.96
CA GLY A 96 -16.90 -0.20 0.22
C GLY A 96 -16.90 1.07 1.08
N LEU A 97 -18.01 1.35 1.78
CA LEU A 97 -18.11 2.50 2.68
C LEU A 97 -17.09 2.45 3.82
N VAL A 98 -16.87 1.28 4.43
CA VAL A 98 -15.89 1.10 5.50
C VAL A 98 -14.47 1.39 5.01
N LEU A 99 -14.09 0.86 3.84
CA LEU A 99 -12.76 1.09 3.26
C LEU A 99 -12.54 2.57 2.93
N ILE A 100 -13.53 3.24 2.34
CA ILE A 100 -13.46 4.68 2.05
C ILE A 100 -13.29 5.50 3.33
N LEU A 101 -14.06 5.20 4.39
CA LEU A 101 -13.96 5.93 5.67
C LEU A 101 -12.62 5.70 6.35
N LEU A 102 -12.13 4.46 6.36
CA LEU A 102 -10.83 4.12 6.93
C LEU A 102 -9.70 4.80 6.16
N GLY A 103 -9.72 4.73 4.83
CA GLY A 103 -8.73 5.40 3.98
C GLY A 103 -8.72 6.91 4.19
N SER A 104 -9.91 7.52 4.28
CA SER A 104 -10.06 8.95 4.58
C SER A 104 -9.48 9.31 5.95
N THR A 105 -9.69 8.47 6.96
CA THR A 105 -9.15 8.68 8.31
C THR A 105 -7.63 8.58 8.34
N ILE A 106 -7.06 7.61 7.61
CA ILE A 106 -5.61 7.41 7.45
C ILE A 106 -4.95 8.59 6.73
N ILE A 107 -5.66 9.28 5.83
CA ILE A 107 -5.15 10.52 5.20
C ILE A 107 -5.27 11.71 6.17
N LEU A 108 -6.42 11.84 6.83
CA LEU A 108 -6.74 13.00 7.66
C LEU A 108 -5.83 13.14 8.88
N ILE A 109 -5.60 12.06 9.64
CA ILE A 109 -4.81 12.13 10.89
C ILE A 109 -3.38 12.61 10.62
N PRO A 110 -2.60 12.01 9.69
CA PRO A 110 -1.27 12.49 9.37
C PRO A 110 -1.30 13.89 8.77
N SER A 111 -2.27 14.21 7.90
CA SER A 111 -2.36 15.53 7.26
C SER A 111 -2.55 16.64 8.29
N LEU A 112 -3.41 16.42 9.28
CA LEU A 112 -3.61 17.36 10.39
C LEU A 112 -2.34 17.51 11.25
N LEU A 113 -1.62 16.41 11.50
CA LEU A 113 -0.35 16.45 12.22
C LEU A 113 0.74 17.19 11.44
N ALA A 114 0.81 17.00 10.12
CA ALA A 114 1.76 17.70 9.25
C ALA A 114 1.46 19.21 9.20
N VAL A 115 0.19 19.59 9.06
CA VAL A 115 -0.23 21.01 9.09
C VAL A 115 0.14 21.67 10.43
N LYS A 116 -0.05 20.95 11.55
CA LYS A 116 0.37 21.45 12.87
C LYS A 116 1.88 21.65 12.97
N PHE A 117 2.68 20.79 12.35
CA PHE A 117 4.14 20.88 12.33
C PHE A 117 4.67 22.01 11.43
N PHE A 118 3.92 22.41 10.39
CA PHE A 118 4.32 23.52 9.50
C PHE A 118 3.85 24.90 9.99
N LEU A 119 2.84 24.97 10.85
CA LEU A 119 2.26 26.22 11.37
C LEU A 119 2.86 26.69 12.72
N TYR A 120 3.73 25.89 13.34
CA TYR A 120 4.44 26.19 14.60
C TYR A 120 5.95 25.97 14.43
#